data_AF-A0A972PVK2-F1
#
_entry.id   AF-A0A972PVK2-F1
#
_cell.length_a   1.000
_cell.length_b   1.000
_cell.length_c   1.000
_cell.angle_alpha   90.00
_cell.angle_beta   90.00
_cell.angle_gamma   90.00
#
_symmetry.space_group_name_H-M   'P 1'
#
loop_
_entity.id
_entity.type
_entity.pdbx_description
1 polymer ?
#
loop_
_entity_poly.entity_id
_entity_poly.type
_entity_poly.pdbx_seq_one_letter_code
_entity_poly.pdbx_strand_id
1 'polypeptide(L)'
;MSRKSLATIAVVAALLVLSCGAARAQEQQPSQEPTQVPPGSETTQPGGEAAPPGHVYFYLDGELAQVERDITGGGQMVEFAILELLKGPTEEEKAAGYVTYIPEGTKLMYTTIKQDRSEFSLNLSRELLGLAGDEESSVKAMKQIAKTVQDVSGIQSVGITVAADAMGGQPEDAYEALGVSRSEITGTSGGEEAQTGESKTGLVLGIVFGCLGALALIAVIALAARKRRDTKDRGGKKKAGGSKPASRTGRKKGK
;
A
#
# COMPACT_ATOMS: atom_id res chain seq x y z
N MET A 1 27.31 -20.43 -14.69
CA MET A 1 27.09 -18.97 -14.54
C MET A 1 27.99 -18.23 -15.52
N SER A 2 27.39 -17.52 -16.47
CA SER A 2 28.06 -17.00 -17.67
C SER A 2 28.71 -15.65 -17.41
N ARG A 3 30.00 -15.52 -17.75
CA ARG A 3 30.91 -14.41 -17.45
C ARG A 3 30.65 -13.11 -18.26
N LYS A 4 29.43 -12.90 -18.75
CA LYS A 4 29.11 -11.80 -19.70
C LYS A 4 28.20 -10.69 -19.14
N SER A 5 27.74 -10.79 -17.90
CA SER A 5 26.81 -9.79 -17.33
C SER A 5 27.45 -8.81 -16.34
N LEU A 6 28.78 -8.69 -16.34
CA LEU A 6 29.53 -7.97 -15.29
C LEU A 6 30.01 -6.57 -15.71
N ALA A 7 29.58 -6.04 -16.86
CA ALA A 7 30.16 -4.81 -17.44
C ALA A 7 29.19 -3.64 -17.66
N THR A 8 27.91 -3.73 -17.24
CA THR A 8 26.88 -2.74 -17.65
C THR A 8 26.24 -1.93 -16.52
N ILE A 9 26.63 -2.11 -15.26
CA ILE A 9 26.08 -1.35 -14.12
C ILE A 9 27.22 -0.58 -13.41
N ALA A 10 27.97 0.20 -14.19
CA ALA A 10 29.02 1.09 -13.69
C ALA A 10 28.82 2.55 -14.17
N VAL A 11 27.63 2.90 -14.68
CA VAL A 11 27.38 4.21 -15.34
C VAL A 11 26.33 5.08 -14.61
N VAL A 12 25.62 4.58 -13.60
CA VAL A 12 24.57 5.37 -12.90
C VAL A 12 25.06 6.01 -11.58
N ALA A 13 26.36 5.94 -11.28
CA ALA A 13 26.98 6.47 -10.06
C ALA A 13 27.53 7.92 -10.19
N ALA A 14 27.01 8.73 -11.12
CA ALA A 14 27.61 10.03 -11.48
C ALA A 14 26.61 11.20 -11.60
N LEU A 15 25.59 11.25 -10.73
CA LEU A 15 24.71 12.43 -10.58
C LEU A 15 24.54 12.81 -9.08
N LEU A 16 25.67 12.86 -8.37
CA LEU A 16 25.83 13.48 -7.05
C LEU A 16 26.35 14.90 -7.25
N VAL A 17 25.45 15.88 -7.35
CA VAL A 17 25.85 17.29 -7.51
C VAL A 17 24.93 18.22 -6.70
N LEU A 18 25.53 18.80 -5.65
CA LEU A 18 25.26 20.09 -5.04
C LEU A 18 23.84 20.41 -4.53
N SER A 19 23.65 20.27 -3.21
CA SER A 19 22.79 21.17 -2.44
C SER A 19 23.54 21.66 -1.20
N CYS A 20 24.37 22.69 -1.42
CA CYS A 20 24.99 23.50 -0.38
C CYS A 20 24.00 24.63 -0.04
N GLY A 21 23.34 24.56 1.12
CA GLY A 21 22.37 25.54 1.59
C GLY A 21 22.89 26.29 2.81
N ALA A 22 22.95 27.61 2.70
CA ALA A 22 23.76 28.54 3.48
C ALA A 22 23.35 28.71 4.95
N ALA A 23 24.39 28.87 5.79
CA ALA A 23 24.33 29.40 7.13
C ALA A 23 23.85 30.87 7.12
N ARG A 24 22.89 31.19 7.98
CA ARG A 24 22.64 32.55 8.45
C ARG A 24 22.80 32.60 9.96
N ALA A 25 23.95 33.12 10.38
CA ALA A 25 24.13 33.74 11.68
C ALA A 25 23.38 35.08 11.67
N GLN A 26 22.52 35.30 12.68
CA GLN A 26 21.96 36.60 12.96
C GLN A 26 22.21 36.92 14.44
N GLU A 27 23.23 37.74 14.68
CA GLU A 27 23.38 38.56 15.88
C GLU A 27 22.28 39.64 15.88
N GLN A 28 21.57 39.81 17.00
CA GLN A 28 21.25 41.10 17.65
C GLN A 28 20.34 40.92 18.89
N GLN A 29 20.97 40.87 20.08
CA GLN A 29 20.80 41.70 21.31
C GLN A 29 19.59 42.69 21.39
N PRO A 30 19.01 43.13 22.56
CA PRO A 30 19.44 43.05 23.98
C PRO A 30 18.37 42.63 25.03
N SER A 31 18.84 42.54 26.28
CA SER A 31 18.08 42.62 27.55
C SER A 31 17.16 43.85 27.65
N GLN A 32 15.91 43.67 28.09
CA GLN A 32 15.09 44.71 28.73
C GLN A 32 14.31 44.15 29.94
N GLU A 33 14.24 45.00 30.97
CA GLU A 33 13.64 44.88 32.29
C GLU A 33 12.11 44.61 32.32
N PRO A 34 11.57 44.17 33.47
CA PRO A 34 10.15 43.87 33.63
C PRO A 34 9.31 45.15 33.81
N THR A 35 8.38 45.40 32.87
CA THR A 35 7.31 46.40 33.04
C THR A 35 5.97 45.71 33.29
N GLN A 36 5.34 46.09 34.39
CA GLN A 36 4.03 45.63 34.84
C GLN A 36 2.86 46.32 34.08
N VAL A 37 1.83 45.51 33.76
CA VAL A 37 0.38 45.76 33.46
C VAL A 37 -0.06 46.81 32.42
N PRO A 38 -1.00 46.46 31.51
CA PRO A 38 -2.44 46.50 31.84
C PRO A 38 -3.31 45.34 31.27
N PRO A 39 -4.55 45.14 31.78
CA PRO A 39 -5.49 44.15 31.26
C PRO A 39 -6.28 44.73 30.07
N GLY A 40 -6.48 43.91 29.04
CA GLY A 40 -7.43 44.21 27.95
C GLY A 40 -6.76 44.56 26.62
N SER A 41 -6.34 43.53 25.90
CA SER A 41 -6.30 43.49 24.44
C SER A 41 -6.07 42.03 24.04
N GLU A 42 -7.16 41.30 23.81
CA GLU A 42 -7.15 40.02 23.11
C GLU A 42 -6.57 40.27 21.72
N THR A 43 -5.25 40.11 21.60
CA THR A 43 -4.57 40.09 20.32
C THR A 43 -4.83 38.72 19.72
N THR A 44 -5.86 38.64 18.87
CA THR A 44 -6.05 37.55 17.91
C THR A 44 -4.79 37.47 17.05
N GLN A 45 -3.85 36.61 17.44
CA GLN A 45 -2.73 36.24 16.59
C GLN A 45 -3.28 35.56 15.34
N PRO A 46 -2.77 35.89 14.13
CA PRO A 46 -3.14 35.20 12.92
C PRO A 46 -2.74 33.73 13.05
N GLY A 47 -3.77 32.87 12.99
CA GLY A 47 -3.70 31.46 13.29
C GLY A 47 -2.56 30.76 12.56
N GLY A 48 -1.57 30.32 13.33
CA GLY A 48 -0.90 29.08 13.00
C GLY A 48 -1.98 28.02 13.00
N GLU A 49 -2.30 27.49 11.83
CA GLU A 49 -3.22 26.37 11.64
C GLU A 49 -2.77 25.24 12.58
N ALA A 50 -3.46 25.14 13.72
CA ALA A 50 -3.16 24.14 14.73
C ALA A 50 -3.32 22.79 14.02
N ALA A 51 -2.26 21.98 14.05
CA ALA A 51 -2.30 20.66 13.44
C ALA A 51 -3.56 19.94 13.95
N PRO A 52 -4.34 19.31 13.05
CA PRO A 52 -5.57 18.65 13.46
C PRO A 52 -5.27 17.66 14.60
N PRO A 53 -6.12 17.60 15.63
CA PRO A 53 -5.92 16.69 16.75
C PRO A 53 -5.82 15.26 16.22
N GLY A 54 -4.95 14.47 16.81
CA GLY A 54 -4.87 13.05 16.47
C GLY A 54 -6.05 12.27 17.02
N HIS A 55 -6.16 11.02 16.63
CA HIS A 55 -7.21 10.13 17.11
C HIS A 55 -6.72 8.69 17.23
N VAL A 56 -7.44 7.92 18.03
CA VAL A 56 -7.22 6.47 18.23
C VAL A 56 -8.56 5.74 18.08
N TYR A 57 -8.49 4.42 17.92
CA TYR A 57 -9.68 3.58 17.78
C TYR A 57 -9.86 2.61 18.94
N PHE A 58 -11.02 2.69 19.58
CA PHE A 58 -11.50 1.74 20.60
C PHE A 58 -12.78 1.06 20.14
N TYR A 59 -13.22 0.03 20.85
CA TYR A 59 -14.53 -0.55 20.61
C TYR A 59 -15.58 0.10 21.50
N LEU A 60 -16.74 0.42 20.92
CA LEU A 60 -17.95 0.83 21.61
C LEU A 60 -19.08 -0.04 21.05
N ASP A 61 -19.80 -0.75 21.94
CA ASP A 61 -20.88 -1.67 21.55
C ASP A 61 -20.48 -2.71 20.48
N GLY A 62 -19.21 -3.11 20.45
CA GLY A 62 -18.67 -4.09 19.51
C GLY A 62 -18.24 -3.52 18.16
N GLU A 63 -18.38 -2.22 17.92
CA GLU A 63 -17.93 -1.51 16.72
C GLU A 63 -16.70 -0.64 17.00
N LEU A 64 -15.84 -0.44 16.00
CA LEU A 64 -14.70 0.47 16.12
C LEU A 64 -15.19 1.92 16.08
N ALA A 65 -14.92 2.65 17.15
CA ALA A 65 -15.24 4.06 17.31
C ALA A 65 -13.96 4.89 17.43
N GLN A 66 -13.94 6.02 16.71
CA GLN A 66 -12.85 6.99 16.75
C GLN A 66 -12.97 7.83 18.04
N VAL A 67 -11.84 7.99 18.74
CA VAL A 67 -11.72 8.83 19.93
C VAL A 67 -10.63 9.86 19.68
N GLU A 68 -10.98 11.14 19.82
CA GLU A 68 -10.04 12.25 19.68
C GLU A 68 -9.06 12.27 20.85
N ARG A 69 -7.79 12.53 20.54
CA ARG A 69 -6.70 12.62 21.52
C ARG A 69 -5.89 13.88 21.23
N ASP A 70 -5.43 14.53 22.29
CA ASP A 70 -4.46 15.61 22.17
C ASP A 70 -3.08 15.02 21.86
N ILE A 71 -2.83 14.80 20.57
CA ILE A 71 -1.58 14.23 20.06
C ILE A 71 -0.80 15.34 19.39
N THR A 72 0.14 15.91 20.12
CA THR A 72 1.07 16.92 19.58
C THR A 72 2.34 16.22 19.07
N GLY A 73 2.30 15.69 17.85
CA GLY A 73 3.38 14.83 17.33
C GLY A 73 4.19 15.39 16.16
N GLY A 74 3.68 16.37 15.41
CA GLY A 74 4.37 16.89 14.22
C GLY A 74 4.71 15.76 13.22
N GLY A 75 6.00 15.47 13.03
CA GLY A 75 6.44 14.36 12.16
C GLY A 75 6.28 12.95 12.76
N GLN A 76 5.92 12.82 14.04
CA GLN A 76 5.82 11.56 14.79
C GLN A 76 4.39 11.26 15.26
N MET A 77 3.39 11.81 14.58
CA MET A 77 1.97 11.67 14.97
C MET A 77 1.55 10.21 15.14
N VAL A 78 2.06 9.30 14.30
CA VAL A 78 1.69 7.88 14.34
C VAL A 78 2.23 7.21 15.59
N GLU A 79 3.49 7.46 15.94
CA GLU A 79 4.10 6.93 17.16
C GLU A 79 3.33 7.37 18.40
N PHE A 80 3.01 8.66 18.50
CA PHE A 80 2.23 9.17 19.64
C PHE A 80 0.80 8.62 19.65
N ALA A 81 0.14 8.50 18.50
CA ALA A 81 -1.19 7.89 18.44
C ALA A 81 -1.19 6.44 18.94
N ILE A 82 -0.17 5.65 18.57
CA ILE A 82 -0.02 4.29 19.08
C ILE A 82 0.29 4.27 20.57
N LEU A 83 1.14 5.18 21.07
CA LEU A 83 1.39 5.28 22.50
C LEU A 83 0.12 5.63 23.29
N GLU A 84 -0.73 6.53 22.78
CA GLU A 84 -2.04 6.83 23.39
C GLU A 84 -3.00 5.63 23.30
N LEU A 85 -3.03 4.92 22.18
CA LEU A 85 -3.85 3.71 22.01
C LEU A 85 -3.45 2.61 23.02
N LEU A 86 -2.15 2.40 23.23
CA LEU A 86 -1.61 1.38 24.14
C LEU A 86 -1.87 1.68 25.62
N LYS A 87 -2.13 2.95 26.00
CA LYS A 87 -2.61 3.28 27.34
C LYS A 87 -4.04 2.78 27.61
N GLY A 88 -4.78 2.47 26.55
CA GLY A 88 -6.18 2.09 26.62
C GLY A 88 -7.13 3.29 26.77
N PRO A 89 -8.44 3.03 26.93
CA PRO A 89 -9.42 4.07 27.19
C PRO A 89 -9.21 4.72 28.57
N THR A 90 -9.54 6.00 28.73
CA THR A 90 -9.54 6.69 30.02
C THR A 90 -10.69 6.20 30.89
N GLU A 91 -10.71 6.58 32.17
CA GLU A 91 -11.79 6.19 33.08
C GLU A 91 -13.15 6.77 32.64
N GLU A 92 -13.17 7.98 32.08
CA GLU A 92 -14.37 8.60 31.51
C GLU A 92 -14.85 7.84 30.27
N GLU A 93 -13.94 7.38 29.41
CA GLU A 93 -14.26 6.59 28.22
C GLU A 93 -14.75 5.19 28.60
N LYS A 94 -14.12 4.54 29.57
CA LYS A 94 -14.61 3.26 30.12
C LYS A 94 -16.01 3.42 30.70
N ALA A 95 -16.27 4.51 31.43
CA ALA A 95 -17.60 4.81 31.95
C ALA A 95 -18.64 5.07 30.84
N ALA A 96 -18.19 5.54 29.68
CA ALA A 96 -19.01 5.68 28.48
C ALA A 96 -19.14 4.39 27.64
N GLY A 97 -18.51 3.28 28.07
CA GLY A 97 -18.62 1.96 27.42
C GLY A 97 -17.52 1.61 26.43
N TYR A 98 -16.48 2.45 26.31
CA TYR A 98 -15.34 2.13 25.44
C TYR A 98 -14.48 1.03 26.05
N VAL A 99 -14.05 0.09 25.21
CA VAL A 99 -13.17 -1.03 25.57
C VAL A 99 -12.02 -1.17 24.58
N THR A 100 -10.93 -1.77 25.04
CA THR A 100 -9.80 -2.17 24.21
C THR A 100 -9.56 -3.66 24.34
N TYR A 101 -9.15 -4.30 23.24
CA TYR A 101 -8.73 -5.70 23.22
C TYR A 101 -7.21 -5.86 23.24
N ILE A 102 -6.47 -4.75 23.26
CA ILE A 102 -5.01 -4.78 23.39
C ILE A 102 -4.64 -5.14 24.84
N PRO A 103 -3.81 -6.17 25.08
CA PRO A 103 -3.41 -6.55 26.43
C PRO A 103 -2.68 -5.41 27.15
N GLU A 104 -3.01 -5.22 28.42
CA GLU A 104 -2.31 -4.27 29.28
C GLU A 104 -0.81 -4.58 29.34
N GLY A 105 0.00 -3.53 29.38
CA GLY A 105 1.46 -3.65 29.41
C GLY A 105 2.12 -3.86 28.04
N THR A 106 1.34 -3.98 26.96
CA THR A 106 1.87 -3.93 25.58
C THR A 106 2.57 -2.59 25.34
N LYS A 107 3.79 -2.64 24.80
CA LYS A 107 4.65 -1.47 24.55
C LYS A 107 5.03 -1.39 23.09
N LEU A 108 5.18 -0.17 22.59
CA LEU A 108 5.79 0.10 21.30
C LEU A 108 7.32 0.06 21.45
N MET A 109 7.97 -0.84 20.71
CA MET A 109 9.43 -0.96 20.71
C MET A 109 10.05 0.00 19.70
N TYR A 110 9.58 -0.04 18.47
CA TYR A 110 9.99 0.85 17.39
C TYR A 110 8.98 0.83 16.25
N THR A 111 9.08 1.84 15.38
CA THR A 111 8.34 1.94 14.12
C THR A 111 9.32 1.97 12.95
N THR A 112 8.86 1.61 11.77
CA THR A 112 9.61 1.75 10.53
C THR A 112 8.64 2.07 9.41
N ILE A 113 9.04 2.95 8.50
CA ILE A 113 8.26 3.26 7.30
C ILE A 113 9.12 2.90 6.11
N LYS A 114 8.57 2.15 5.15
CA LYS A 114 9.26 1.91 3.88
C LYS A 114 9.52 3.24 3.16
N GLN A 115 10.65 3.32 2.44
CA GLN A 115 11.06 4.55 1.75
C GLN A 115 10.01 5.04 0.73
N ASP A 116 9.27 4.13 0.11
CA ASP A 116 8.18 4.41 -0.82
C ASP A 116 6.83 4.69 -0.15
N ARG A 117 6.78 4.69 1.19
CA ARG A 117 5.57 4.82 2.03
C ARG A 117 4.49 3.78 1.73
N SER A 118 4.85 2.64 1.15
CA SER A 118 3.91 1.55 0.86
C SER A 118 3.44 0.81 2.11
N GLU A 119 4.24 0.83 3.18
CA GLU A 119 3.96 0.11 4.43
C GLU A 119 4.49 0.87 5.64
N PHE A 120 3.68 0.90 6.70
CA PHE A 120 4.07 1.31 8.05
C PHE A 120 4.19 0.05 8.92
N SER A 121 5.37 -0.20 9.47
CA SER A 121 5.65 -1.38 10.28
C SER A 121 5.84 -0.99 11.74
N LEU A 122 5.17 -1.73 12.64
CA LEU A 122 5.27 -1.57 14.09
C LEU A 122 5.96 -2.80 14.68
N ASN A 123 6.79 -2.58 15.69
CA ASN A 123 7.26 -3.65 16.57
C ASN A 123 6.71 -3.43 17.98
N LEU A 124 5.92 -4.39 18.45
CA LEU A 124 5.28 -4.38 19.76
C LEU A 124 5.94 -5.39 20.69
N SER A 125 5.76 -5.22 21.98
CA SER A 125 6.27 -6.15 22.98
C SER A 125 5.43 -7.44 23.05
N ARG A 126 5.98 -8.47 23.72
CA ARG A 126 5.42 -9.84 23.74
C ARG A 126 4.09 -9.97 24.46
N GLU A 127 3.72 -9.01 25.29
CA GLU A 127 2.44 -8.96 25.99
C GLU A 127 1.25 -9.06 25.01
N LEU A 128 1.42 -8.61 23.75
CA LEU A 128 0.41 -8.78 22.70
C LEU A 128 0.08 -10.27 22.42
N LEU A 129 1.07 -11.17 22.55
CA LEU A 129 0.87 -12.62 22.35
C LEU A 129 0.05 -13.25 23.47
N GLY A 130 -0.28 -12.52 24.54
CA GLY A 130 -1.26 -12.94 25.53
C GLY A 130 -2.65 -13.20 24.94
N LEU A 131 -2.93 -12.73 23.72
CA LEU A 131 -4.15 -13.02 22.97
C LEU A 131 -4.13 -14.36 22.21
N ALA A 132 -2.97 -15.02 22.12
CA ALA A 132 -2.84 -16.26 21.35
C ALA A 132 -3.82 -17.33 21.86
N GLY A 133 -4.62 -17.88 20.95
CA GLY A 133 -5.68 -18.85 21.26
C GLY A 133 -7.07 -18.22 21.44
N ASP A 134 -7.19 -16.90 21.51
CA ASP A 134 -8.44 -16.15 21.39
C ASP A 134 -8.45 -15.38 20.07
N GLU A 135 -8.97 -16.03 19.03
CA GLU A 135 -9.01 -15.49 17.66
C GLU A 135 -9.84 -14.19 17.59
N GLU A 136 -10.98 -14.13 18.28
CA GLU A 136 -11.86 -12.96 18.24
C GLU A 136 -11.17 -11.74 18.86
N SER A 137 -10.59 -11.89 20.06
CA SER A 137 -9.86 -10.81 20.72
C SER A 137 -8.61 -10.41 19.93
N SER A 138 -7.90 -11.38 19.34
CA SER A 138 -6.75 -11.14 18.48
C SER A 138 -7.13 -10.30 17.26
N VAL A 139 -8.17 -10.69 16.52
CA VAL A 139 -8.68 -9.93 15.38
C VAL A 139 -9.05 -8.52 15.80
N LYS A 140 -9.76 -8.37 16.92
CA LYS A 140 -10.23 -7.07 17.40
C LYS A 140 -9.08 -6.13 17.75
N ALA A 141 -8.10 -6.61 18.51
CA ALA A 141 -6.91 -5.84 18.89
C ALA A 141 -6.11 -5.41 17.65
N MET A 142 -5.89 -6.34 16.71
CA MET A 142 -5.15 -6.06 15.47
C MET A 142 -5.88 -5.04 14.59
N LYS A 143 -7.22 -5.09 14.51
CA LYS A 143 -8.03 -4.06 13.83
C LYS A 143 -7.89 -2.69 14.47
N GLN A 144 -7.91 -2.57 15.81
CA GLN A 144 -7.71 -1.28 16.50
C GLN A 144 -6.37 -0.65 16.14
N ILE A 145 -5.29 -1.44 16.22
CA ILE A 145 -3.92 -0.99 15.94
C ILE A 145 -3.81 -0.58 14.47
N ALA A 146 -4.20 -1.46 13.56
CA ALA A 146 -4.09 -1.21 12.12
C ALA A 146 -4.91 0.02 11.71
N LYS A 147 -6.15 0.14 12.17
CA LYS A 147 -7.04 1.26 11.82
C LYS A 147 -6.51 2.59 12.33
N THR A 148 -5.98 2.62 13.56
CA THR A 148 -5.32 3.82 14.12
C THR A 148 -4.13 4.25 13.26
N VAL A 149 -3.25 3.32 12.90
CA VAL A 149 -2.09 3.64 12.04
C VAL A 149 -2.53 4.09 10.66
N GLN A 150 -3.47 3.39 10.02
CA GLN A 150 -3.93 3.73 8.67
C GLN A 150 -4.45 5.16 8.59
N ASP A 151 -5.32 5.55 9.52
CA ASP A 151 -5.93 6.86 9.48
C ASP A 151 -4.96 7.98 9.83
N VAL A 152 -4.07 7.78 10.81
CA VAL A 152 -3.11 8.81 11.23
C VAL A 152 -1.96 8.96 10.22
N SER A 153 -1.52 7.86 9.60
CA SER A 153 -0.38 7.87 8.66
C SER A 153 -0.79 8.11 7.19
N GLY A 154 -2.03 7.80 6.83
CA GLY A 154 -2.51 7.69 5.45
C GLY A 154 -1.96 6.48 4.68
N ILE A 155 -1.30 5.52 5.36
CA ILE A 155 -0.71 4.33 4.74
C ILE A 155 -1.60 3.11 4.98
N GLN A 156 -2.08 2.49 3.90
CA GLN A 156 -3.04 1.39 3.98
C GLN A 156 -2.44 0.05 4.45
N SER A 157 -1.17 -0.21 4.12
CA SER A 157 -0.49 -1.44 4.54
C SER A 157 0.18 -1.26 5.90
N VAL A 158 -0.22 -2.08 6.87
CA VAL A 158 0.34 -2.06 8.22
C VAL A 158 0.97 -3.40 8.55
N GLY A 159 2.29 -3.40 8.72
CA GLY A 159 3.03 -4.52 9.28
C GLY A 159 3.02 -4.45 10.80
N ILE A 160 2.74 -5.56 11.49
CA ILE A 160 2.80 -5.64 12.94
C ILE A 160 3.65 -6.84 13.29
N THR A 161 4.69 -6.61 14.06
CA THR A 161 5.61 -7.63 14.55
C THR A 161 5.69 -7.58 16.07
N VAL A 162 6.08 -8.70 16.67
CA VAL A 162 6.32 -8.82 18.11
C VAL A 162 7.80 -9.03 18.37
N ALA A 163 8.31 -8.42 19.44
CA ALA A 163 9.67 -8.62 19.92
C ALA A 163 9.98 -10.11 20.20
N ALA A 164 11.22 -10.52 19.92
CA ALA A 164 11.68 -11.87 20.21
C ALA A 164 11.85 -12.11 21.72
N ASP A 165 11.73 -13.37 22.15
CA ASP A 165 12.02 -13.78 23.55
C ASP A 165 13.48 -13.52 23.95
N ALA A 166 14.41 -13.76 23.03
CA ALA A 166 15.84 -13.64 23.27
C ALA A 166 16.39 -12.33 22.72
N MET A 167 17.33 -11.72 23.46
CA MET A 167 18.12 -10.60 22.93
C MET A 167 18.80 -11.00 21.62
N GLY A 168 18.54 -10.23 20.55
CA GLY A 168 19.06 -10.49 19.21
C GLY A 168 18.24 -11.48 18.37
N GLY A 169 17.14 -12.00 18.90
CA GLY A 169 16.17 -12.75 18.10
C GLY A 169 15.49 -11.87 17.05
N GLN A 170 15.06 -12.48 15.95
CA GLN A 170 14.28 -11.79 14.93
C GLN A 170 12.85 -11.55 15.43
N PRO A 171 12.26 -10.37 15.18
CA PRO A 171 10.85 -10.15 15.41
C PRO A 171 9.98 -11.20 14.71
N GLU A 172 8.88 -11.56 15.35
CA GLU A 172 7.88 -12.49 14.82
C GLU A 172 6.73 -11.71 14.19
N ASP A 173 6.13 -12.21 13.10
CA ASP A 173 4.94 -11.60 12.51
C ASP A 173 3.73 -11.81 13.44
N ALA A 174 3.10 -10.71 13.87
CA ALA A 174 2.01 -10.80 14.84
C ALA A 174 0.75 -11.45 14.27
N TYR A 175 0.52 -11.33 12.96
CA TYR A 175 -0.63 -11.97 12.31
C TYR A 175 -0.47 -13.49 12.31
N GLU A 176 0.72 -13.99 11.96
CA GLU A 176 1.03 -15.41 12.00
C GLU A 176 1.00 -15.96 13.44
N ALA A 177 1.64 -15.25 14.38
CA ALA A 177 1.73 -15.67 15.78
C ALA A 177 0.37 -15.74 16.48
N LEU A 178 -0.56 -14.85 16.14
CA LEU A 178 -1.91 -14.81 16.70
C LEU A 178 -2.92 -15.66 15.90
N GLY A 179 -2.52 -16.25 14.76
CA GLY A 179 -3.41 -17.01 13.90
C GLY A 179 -4.46 -16.15 13.17
N VAL A 180 -4.15 -14.87 12.92
CA VAL A 180 -5.06 -13.88 12.32
C VAL A 180 -4.71 -13.64 10.85
N SER A 181 -5.71 -13.66 9.96
CA SER A 181 -5.48 -13.35 8.54
C SER A 181 -5.38 -11.84 8.30
N ARG A 182 -4.34 -11.38 7.58
CA ARG A 182 -4.18 -9.96 7.19
C ARG A 182 -5.38 -9.41 6.38
N SER A 183 -6.04 -10.27 5.61
CA SER A 183 -7.21 -9.89 4.81
C SER A 183 -8.42 -9.51 5.67
N GLU A 184 -8.56 -10.15 6.83
CA GLU A 184 -9.64 -9.88 7.77
C GLU A 184 -9.49 -8.53 8.49
N ILE A 185 -8.24 -8.12 8.73
CA ILE A 185 -7.91 -6.88 9.44
C ILE A 185 -8.06 -5.65 8.54
N THR A 186 -7.55 -5.73 7.31
CA THR A 186 -7.55 -4.58 6.40
C THR A 186 -8.90 -4.31 5.75
N GLY A 187 -9.90 -5.19 5.94
CA GLY A 187 -11.20 -5.07 5.28
C GLY A 187 -11.09 -5.17 3.75
N THR A 188 -9.91 -5.53 3.23
CA THR A 188 -9.72 -5.88 1.82
C THR A 188 -10.31 -7.27 1.66
N SER A 189 -11.65 -7.35 1.68
CA SER A 189 -12.39 -8.54 1.26
C SER A 189 -11.81 -8.91 -0.10
N GLY A 190 -11.08 -10.03 -0.13
CA GLY A 190 -10.35 -10.46 -1.30
C GLY A 190 -11.29 -10.56 -2.49
N GLY A 191 -11.28 -9.54 -3.34
CA GLY A 191 -11.46 -9.74 -4.76
C GLY A 191 -10.24 -10.51 -5.25
N GLU A 192 -10.18 -11.81 -4.93
CA GLU A 192 -9.25 -12.73 -5.57
C GLU A 192 -9.60 -12.79 -7.06
N GLU A 193 -8.99 -11.93 -7.86
CA GLU A 193 -8.32 -12.46 -9.05
C GLU A 193 -7.07 -13.17 -8.54
N ALA A 194 -7.22 -14.46 -8.29
CA ALA A 194 -6.17 -15.34 -7.79
C ALA A 194 -4.95 -15.34 -8.73
N GLN A 195 -3.98 -14.47 -8.46
CA GLN A 195 -2.60 -14.70 -8.89
C GLN A 195 -2.01 -15.78 -7.98
N THR A 196 -2.34 -17.01 -8.34
CA THR A 196 -1.77 -18.23 -7.77
C THR A 196 -0.29 -18.29 -8.13
N GLY A 197 0.54 -18.02 -7.12
CA GLY A 197 1.96 -18.35 -7.12
C GLY A 197 2.17 -19.85 -7.23
N GLU A 198 2.51 -20.29 -8.45
CA GLU A 198 3.53 -21.28 -8.75
C GLU A 198 3.56 -22.60 -7.93
N SER A 199 2.44 -23.33 -7.90
CA SER A 199 2.52 -24.79 -7.80
C SER A 199 2.58 -25.38 -9.21
N LYS A 200 3.63 -26.16 -9.50
CA LYS A 200 3.91 -26.78 -10.82
C LYS A 200 2.77 -27.66 -11.38
N THR A 201 1.71 -27.89 -10.60
CA THR A 201 0.48 -28.59 -10.99
C THR A 201 -0.49 -27.71 -11.78
N GLY A 202 -0.43 -26.38 -11.65
CA GLY A 202 -1.32 -25.45 -12.37
C GLY A 202 -0.99 -25.28 -13.86
N LEU A 203 0.26 -25.54 -14.27
CA LEU A 203 0.69 -25.41 -15.66
C LEU A 203 -0.01 -26.42 -16.58
N VAL A 204 -0.33 -27.63 -16.08
CA VAL A 204 -0.94 -28.68 -16.89
C VAL A 204 -2.41 -28.38 -17.19
N LEU A 205 -3.16 -27.81 -16.24
CA LEU A 205 -4.58 -27.46 -16.47
C LEU A 205 -4.73 -26.24 -17.41
N GLY A 206 -3.88 -25.23 -17.27
CA GLY A 206 -3.91 -24.04 -18.13
C GLY A 206 -3.64 -24.36 -19.61
N ILE A 207 -2.74 -25.31 -19.90
CA ILE A 207 -2.46 -25.77 -21.27
C ILE A 207 -3.67 -26.50 -21.87
N VAL A 208 -4.38 -27.32 -21.10
CA VAL A 208 -5.54 -28.08 -21.60
C VAL A 208 -6.71 -27.15 -21.94
N PHE A 209 -7.02 -26.17 -21.07
CA PHE A 209 -8.08 -25.19 -21.35
C PHE A 209 -7.69 -24.18 -22.45
N GLY A 210 -6.42 -23.77 -22.51
CA GLY A 210 -5.89 -22.93 -23.59
C GLY A 210 -5.97 -23.61 -24.96
N CYS A 211 -5.64 -24.90 -25.06
CA CYS A 211 -5.76 -25.67 -26.29
C CYS A 211 -7.21 -25.85 -26.74
N LEU A 212 -8.15 -26.09 -25.83
CA LEU A 212 -9.57 -26.18 -26.15
C LEU A 212 -10.14 -24.85 -26.68
N GLY A 213 -9.78 -23.73 -26.05
CA GLY A 213 -10.17 -22.39 -26.52
C GLY A 213 -9.62 -22.06 -27.91
N ALA A 214 -8.34 -22.37 -28.17
CA ALA A 214 -7.73 -22.15 -29.48
C ALA A 214 -8.36 -23.02 -30.58
N LEU A 215 -8.67 -24.29 -30.30
CA LEU A 215 -9.35 -25.18 -31.25
C LEU A 215 -10.77 -24.72 -31.57
N ALA A 216 -11.51 -24.23 -30.58
CA ALA A 216 -12.84 -23.65 -30.80
C ALA A 216 -12.77 -22.40 -31.70
N LEU A 217 -11.79 -21.51 -31.47
CA LEU A 217 -11.58 -20.33 -32.30
C LEU A 217 -11.24 -20.71 -33.76
N ILE A 218 -10.35 -21.68 -33.96
CA ILE A 218 -9.99 -22.18 -35.29
C ILE A 218 -11.21 -22.79 -36.00
N ALA A 219 -12.05 -23.55 -35.28
CA ALA A 219 -13.27 -24.12 -35.83
C ALA A 219 -14.27 -23.03 -36.29
N VAL A 220 -14.44 -21.97 -35.49
CA VAL A 220 -15.30 -20.82 -35.85
C VAL A 220 -14.78 -20.10 -37.10
N ILE A 221 -13.45 -19.87 -37.18
CA ILE A 221 -12.83 -19.24 -38.36
C ILE A 221 -13.00 -20.14 -39.61
N ALA A 222 -12.82 -21.46 -39.47
CA ALA A 222 -12.99 -22.41 -40.57
C ALA A 222 -14.45 -22.47 -41.07
N LEU A 223 -15.44 -22.44 -40.16
CA LEU A 223 -16.85 -22.38 -40.51
C LEU A 223 -17.23 -21.06 -41.20
N ALA A 224 -16.70 -19.93 -40.72
CA ALA A 224 -16.90 -18.62 -41.34
C ALA A 224 -16.27 -18.57 -42.76
N ALA A 225 -15.10 -19.18 -42.95
CA ALA A 225 -14.45 -19.26 -44.26
C ALA A 225 -15.20 -20.18 -45.24
N ARG A 226 -15.76 -21.30 -44.78
CA ARG A 226 -16.61 -22.18 -45.61
C ARG A 226 -17.86 -21.45 -46.10
N LYS A 227 -18.56 -20.71 -45.22
CA LYS A 227 -19.76 -19.95 -45.60
C LYS A 227 -19.51 -18.90 -46.69
N ARG A 228 -18.28 -18.38 -46.81
CA ARG A 228 -17.90 -17.42 -47.86
C ARG A 228 -17.59 -18.07 -49.22
N ARG A 229 -17.31 -19.38 -49.28
CA ARG A 229 -17.03 -20.05 -50.57
C ARG A 229 -18.31 -20.37 -51.34
N ASP A 230 -19.39 -20.71 -50.64
CA ASP A 230 -20.69 -21.02 -51.30
C ASP A 230 -21.32 -19.82 -52.02
N THR A 231 -20.91 -18.60 -51.68
CA THR A 231 -21.39 -17.37 -52.34
C THR A 231 -20.58 -17.00 -53.58
N LYS A 232 -19.40 -17.60 -53.81
CA LYS A 232 -18.51 -17.21 -54.92
C LYS A 232 -18.74 -18.03 -56.21
N ASP A 233 -19.39 -19.20 -56.14
CA ASP A 233 -19.65 -20.04 -57.32
C ASP A 233 -20.94 -19.72 -58.10
N ARG A 234 -21.71 -18.70 -57.68
CA ARG A 234 -22.96 -18.30 -58.38
C ARG A 234 -22.84 -17.09 -59.32
N GLY A 235 -21.68 -16.46 -59.47
CA GLY A 235 -21.56 -15.23 -60.25
C GLY A 235 -20.33 -15.20 -61.15
N GLY A 236 -20.35 -15.88 -62.29
CA GLY A 236 -19.18 -15.88 -63.17
C GLY A 236 -19.33 -16.48 -64.56
N LYS A 237 -20.46 -16.26 -65.26
CA LYS A 237 -20.57 -16.57 -66.70
C LYS A 237 -21.09 -15.36 -67.47
N LYS A 238 -20.20 -14.52 -68.01
CA LYS A 238 -20.45 -13.72 -69.22
C LYS A 238 -19.17 -13.06 -69.78
N LYS A 239 -18.85 -13.50 -71.01
CA LYS A 239 -18.33 -12.79 -72.21
C LYS A 239 -17.11 -11.85 -72.04
N ALA A 240 -15.95 -12.14 -72.62
CA ALA A 240 -15.58 -12.11 -74.05
C ALA A 240 -15.54 -10.70 -74.67
N GLY A 241 -14.37 -10.34 -75.21
CA GLY A 241 -14.04 -9.13 -75.96
C GLY A 241 -13.03 -8.27 -75.17
N GLY A 242 -11.76 -8.09 -75.53
CA GLY A 242 -11.11 -8.21 -76.82
C GLY A 242 -10.64 -6.83 -77.27
N SER A 243 -9.40 -6.45 -76.94
CA SER A 243 -8.55 -5.59 -77.79
C SER A 243 -7.17 -5.40 -77.14
N LYS A 244 -6.16 -5.58 -77.99
CA LYS A 244 -4.71 -5.67 -77.76
C LYS A 244 -4.08 -4.25 -78.03
N PRO A 245 -2.77 -4.10 -78.27
CA PRO A 245 -1.74 -3.59 -77.34
C PRO A 245 -1.09 -2.25 -77.77
N ALA A 246 -0.23 -1.64 -76.93
CA ALA A 246 0.95 -0.84 -77.32
C ALA A 246 1.65 -0.33 -76.04
N SER A 247 2.87 -0.75 -75.68
CA SER A 247 4.21 -0.35 -76.17
C SER A 247 4.85 0.77 -75.34
N ARG A 248 6.19 0.72 -75.25
CA ARG A 248 7.19 1.72 -74.78
C ARG A 248 7.40 1.85 -73.26
N THR A 249 8.45 1.27 -72.67
CA THR A 249 9.91 1.62 -72.64
C THR A 249 10.28 2.93 -71.94
N GLY A 250 11.30 2.83 -71.06
CA GLY A 250 12.15 3.94 -70.57
C GLY A 250 12.13 4.08 -69.05
N ARG A 251 13.09 3.51 -68.29
CA ARG A 251 14.46 4.01 -68.04
C ARG A 251 14.50 5.42 -67.42
N LYS A 252 14.80 5.53 -66.12
CA LYS A 252 15.79 6.51 -65.64
C LYS A 252 16.35 6.17 -64.26
N LYS A 253 17.68 6.07 -64.22
CA LYS A 253 18.54 6.20 -63.04
C LYS A 253 18.63 7.67 -62.62
N GLY A 254 18.84 7.92 -61.33
CA GLY A 254 19.46 9.12 -60.76
C GLY A 254 19.73 8.79 -59.29
N LYS A 255 20.97 8.38 -58.97
CA LYS A 255 22.08 9.21 -58.45
C LYS A 255 21.91 9.51 -56.96
#